data_AF-A0A7Y2P3C2-F1
#
_entry.id   AF-A0A7Y2P3C2-F1
#
_cell.length_a   1.000
_cell.length_b   1.000
_cell.length_c   1.000
_cell.angle_alpha   90.00
_cell.angle_beta   90.00
_cell.angle_gamma   90.00
#
_symmetry.space_group_name_H-M   'P 1'
#
loop_
_entity.id
_entity.type
_entity.pdbx_description
1 polymer ?
#
loop_
_entity_poly.entity_id
_entity_poly.type
_entity_poly.pdbx_seq_one_letter_code
_entity_poly.pdbx_strand_id
1 'polypeptide(L)'
;MRTSLTILSLIFFTAPGFYAQIEDITIGSPAWLVEIYFSEAQFAGKTKYFAGEMKEEEYEPTIGEELKGTATISYHEILSENMKAVYAVEVKLNEDIIDFYCYMLETNDGWKIEAVRRFLLPGFIYSTKDSLSQISNLSSSDGELLKIVKLLTSSDAELKNYFQKNVNDFYKLVLYLEDEDEKNIQNLLNELNIDAVFMDDKFPGCIFLQIGAFDKTEMGYFYSGESSSLPKISPNRFIYIEEILPKWYIYKII
;
A
#
# COMPACT_ATOMS: atom_id res chain seq x y z
N MET A 1 -49.26 -34.98 22.73
CA MET A 1 -48.85 -33.56 22.65
C MET A 1 -47.84 -33.28 23.76
N ARG A 2 -46.55 -33.31 23.43
CA ARG A 2 -45.44 -32.74 24.23
C ARG A 2 -44.50 -32.10 23.22
N THR A 3 -44.53 -30.77 23.18
CA THR A 3 -43.66 -29.94 22.36
C THR A 3 -42.27 -29.89 23.01
N SER A 4 -41.27 -30.37 22.29
CA SER A 4 -39.86 -30.31 22.68
C SER A 4 -39.30 -28.94 22.30
N LEU A 5 -38.69 -28.27 23.27
CA LEU A 5 -38.02 -26.97 23.11
C LEU A 5 -36.61 -27.25 22.55
N THR A 6 -36.35 -26.87 21.30
CA THR A 6 -35.01 -26.96 20.70
C THR A 6 -34.18 -25.77 21.15
N ILE A 7 -33.10 -26.04 21.88
CA ILE A 7 -32.10 -25.05 22.29
C ILE A 7 -31.32 -24.63 21.03
N LEU A 8 -31.38 -23.34 20.71
CA LEU A 8 -30.59 -22.72 19.65
C LEU A 8 -29.15 -22.54 20.15
N SER A 9 -28.23 -23.35 19.67
CA SER A 9 -26.80 -23.17 19.94
C SER A 9 -26.28 -21.98 19.13
N LEU A 10 -25.86 -20.91 19.84
CA LEU A 10 -25.08 -19.83 19.27
C LEU A 10 -23.72 -20.39 18.85
N ILE A 11 -23.45 -20.46 17.54
CA ILE A 11 -22.12 -20.73 17.02
C ILE A 11 -21.37 -19.39 17.01
N PHE A 12 -20.40 -19.26 17.91
CA PHE A 12 -19.39 -18.22 17.81
C PHE A 12 -18.49 -18.54 16.61
N PHE A 13 -18.57 -17.73 15.55
CA PHE A 13 -17.52 -17.69 14.54
C PHE A 13 -16.31 -16.99 15.16
N THR A 14 -15.38 -17.77 15.71
CA THR A 14 -14.01 -17.30 15.89
C THR A 14 -13.41 -17.21 14.49
N ALA A 15 -13.14 -15.99 14.03
CA ALA A 15 -12.35 -15.79 12.82
C ALA A 15 -11.05 -16.60 12.95
N PRO A 16 -10.68 -17.43 11.96
CA PRO A 16 -9.37 -18.05 11.97
C PRO A 16 -8.35 -16.93 11.90
N GLY A 17 -7.56 -16.78 12.96
CA GLY A 17 -6.32 -16.04 12.89
C GLY A 17 -5.49 -16.67 11.77
N PHE A 18 -5.22 -15.90 10.73
CA PHE A 18 -4.23 -16.22 9.71
C PHE A 18 -2.87 -16.25 10.40
N TYR A 19 -2.54 -17.35 11.07
CA TYR A 19 -1.16 -17.76 11.21
C TYR A 19 -0.79 -18.30 9.82
N ALA A 20 -0.11 -17.47 9.03
CA ALA A 20 0.59 -17.96 7.85
C ALA A 20 1.45 -19.13 8.31
N GLN A 21 1.22 -20.31 7.74
CA GLN A 21 2.15 -21.43 7.86
C GLN A 21 3.49 -20.89 7.34
N ILE A 22 4.54 -21.00 8.15
CA ILE A 22 5.91 -20.71 7.70
C ILE A 22 6.20 -21.76 6.63
N GLU A 23 5.99 -21.42 5.36
CA GLU A 23 6.51 -22.20 4.25
C GLU A 23 8.03 -22.23 4.39
N ASP A 24 8.65 -23.38 4.08
CA ASP A 24 10.10 -23.49 4.02
C ASP A 24 10.64 -22.51 2.96
N ILE A 25 11.07 -21.33 3.40
CA ILE A 25 11.65 -20.31 2.54
C ILE A 25 12.92 -20.88 1.90
N THR A 26 12.84 -21.13 0.59
CA THR A 26 13.95 -21.71 -0.17
C THR A 26 15.03 -20.66 -0.42
N ILE A 27 16.29 -20.97 -0.11
CA ILE A 27 17.43 -20.07 -0.35
C ILE A 27 17.49 -19.68 -1.83
N GLY A 28 17.59 -18.37 -2.09
CA GLY A 28 17.60 -17.80 -3.43
C GLY A 28 16.22 -17.62 -4.07
N SER A 29 15.13 -17.97 -3.38
CA SER A 29 13.78 -17.60 -3.82
C SER A 29 13.53 -16.09 -3.63
N PRO A 30 12.52 -15.50 -4.30
CA PRO A 30 12.16 -14.10 -4.11
C PRO A 30 11.83 -13.76 -2.66
N ALA A 31 11.01 -14.58 -2.00
CA ALA A 31 10.65 -14.39 -0.59
C ALA A 31 11.90 -14.44 0.33
N TRP A 32 12.84 -15.36 0.07
CA TRP A 32 14.10 -15.41 0.82
C TRP A 32 14.92 -14.14 0.67
N LEU A 33 14.97 -13.57 -0.53
CA LEU A 33 15.70 -12.33 -0.81
C LEU A 33 15.07 -11.13 -0.11
N VAL A 34 13.74 -11.07 -0.03
CA VAL A 34 13.03 -10.05 0.76
C VAL A 34 13.38 -10.22 2.24
N GLU A 35 13.26 -11.43 2.79
CA GLU A 35 13.58 -11.71 4.19
C GLU A 35 15.01 -11.26 4.56
N ILE A 36 16.02 -11.72 3.81
CA ILE A 36 17.41 -11.42 4.15
C ILE A 36 17.77 -9.94 3.91
N TYR A 37 17.16 -9.27 2.94
CA TYR A 37 17.44 -7.85 2.68
C TYR A 37 16.86 -6.94 3.76
N PHE A 38 15.65 -7.23 4.25
CA PHE A 38 14.92 -6.37 5.19
C PHE A 38 15.08 -6.77 6.66
N SER A 39 15.24 -8.06 6.98
CA SER A 39 15.22 -8.57 8.36
C SER A 39 16.60 -8.87 8.94
N GLU A 40 17.56 -9.31 8.12
CA GLU A 40 18.81 -9.87 8.64
C GLU A 40 19.87 -8.80 8.89
N ALA A 41 20.60 -8.93 10.00
CA ALA A 41 21.67 -8.00 10.38
C ALA A 41 22.92 -8.10 9.48
N GLN A 42 22.99 -9.11 8.60
CA GLN A 42 24.09 -9.34 7.66
C GLN A 42 23.57 -10.04 6.40
N PHE A 43 23.90 -9.51 5.22
CA PHE A 43 23.61 -10.17 3.95
C PHE A 43 24.90 -10.58 3.21
N ALA A 44 25.44 -11.72 3.62
CA ALA A 44 26.70 -12.24 3.08
C ALA A 44 26.64 -12.46 1.56
N GLY A 45 27.52 -11.76 0.82
CA GLY A 45 27.59 -11.87 -0.64
C GLY A 45 26.41 -11.24 -1.39
N LYS A 46 25.74 -10.24 -0.79
CA LYS A 46 24.57 -9.56 -1.37
C LYS A 46 24.71 -9.13 -2.83
N THR A 47 25.92 -8.75 -3.26
CA THR A 47 26.20 -8.34 -4.64
C THR A 47 25.83 -9.40 -5.69
N LYS A 48 25.84 -10.69 -5.33
CA LYS A 48 25.41 -11.79 -6.20
C LYS A 48 23.91 -11.76 -6.50
N TYR A 49 23.14 -11.18 -5.58
CA TYR A 49 21.69 -11.14 -5.60
C TYR A 49 21.14 -9.78 -6.05
N PHE A 50 22.01 -8.84 -6.46
CA PHE A 50 21.59 -7.53 -6.96
C PHE A 50 21.60 -7.49 -8.49
N ALA A 51 20.58 -6.85 -9.06
CA ALA A 51 20.44 -6.52 -10.47
C ALA A 51 19.95 -5.07 -10.61
N GLY A 52 19.79 -4.60 -11.85
CA GLY A 52 19.26 -3.25 -12.10
C GLY A 52 20.01 -2.17 -11.32
N GLU A 53 19.25 -1.32 -10.65
CA GLU A 53 19.74 -0.20 -9.85
C GLU A 53 20.45 -0.67 -8.58
N MET A 54 20.03 -1.81 -8.00
CA MET A 54 20.65 -2.34 -6.78
C MET A 54 22.14 -2.67 -6.96
N LYS A 55 22.63 -2.84 -8.21
CA LYS A 55 24.08 -2.99 -8.46
C LYS A 55 24.87 -1.76 -8.06
N GLU A 56 24.28 -0.58 -8.12
CA GLU A 56 24.93 0.67 -7.73
C GLU A 56 25.00 0.82 -6.20
N GLU A 57 24.16 0.07 -5.47
CA GLU A 57 24.08 0.06 -4.01
C GLU A 57 24.89 -1.08 -3.37
N GLU A 58 25.82 -1.71 -4.10
CA GLU A 58 26.51 -2.92 -3.65
C GLU A 58 27.32 -2.75 -2.35
N TYR A 59 27.71 -1.52 -2.02
CA TYR A 59 28.46 -1.16 -0.81
C TYR A 59 27.59 -0.54 0.29
N GLU A 60 26.35 -0.15 -0.03
CA GLU A 60 25.43 0.44 0.95
C GLU A 60 24.83 -0.66 1.83
N PRO A 61 24.65 -0.44 3.13
CA PRO A 61 24.00 -1.41 4.02
C PRO A 61 22.59 -1.74 3.51
N THR A 62 22.17 -2.99 3.64
CA THR A 62 20.76 -3.33 3.40
C THR A 62 19.89 -2.78 4.53
N ILE A 63 18.57 -2.76 4.34
CA ILE A 63 17.64 -2.28 5.37
C ILE A 63 17.79 -3.09 6.68
N GLY A 64 17.93 -4.41 6.59
CA GLY A 64 18.18 -5.27 7.76
C GLY A 64 19.52 -4.97 8.45
N GLU A 65 20.57 -4.67 7.68
CA GLU A 65 21.89 -4.29 8.20
C GLU A 65 21.85 -2.93 8.93
N GLU A 66 21.17 -1.93 8.36
CA GLU A 66 20.96 -0.62 9.00
C GLU A 66 20.20 -0.74 10.33
N LEU A 67 19.14 -1.56 10.32
CA LEU A 67 18.26 -1.79 11.47
C LEU A 67 18.81 -2.81 12.47
N LYS A 68 19.97 -3.43 12.15
CA LYS A 68 20.61 -4.48 12.95
C LYS A 68 19.67 -5.65 13.29
N GLY A 69 18.72 -5.94 12.39
CA GLY A 69 17.69 -6.96 12.58
C GLY A 69 16.76 -6.75 13.77
N THR A 70 16.55 -5.51 14.21
CA THR A 70 15.69 -5.18 15.37
C THR A 70 14.25 -4.82 15.01
N ALA A 71 13.96 -4.60 13.73
CA ALA A 71 12.62 -4.28 13.24
C ALA A 71 11.79 -5.56 13.03
N THR A 72 10.47 -5.41 13.16
CA THR A 72 9.52 -6.44 12.73
C THR A 72 9.23 -6.23 11.24
N ILE A 73 9.45 -7.26 10.45
CA ILE A 73 9.20 -7.22 9.01
C ILE A 73 7.96 -8.07 8.70
N SER A 74 7.06 -7.55 7.87
CA SER A 74 6.01 -8.36 7.24
C SER A 74 5.95 -8.04 5.76
N TYR A 75 5.64 -9.02 4.93
CA TYR A 75 5.56 -8.83 3.49
C TYR A 75 4.60 -9.81 2.84
N HIS A 76 4.14 -9.43 1.66
CA HIS A 76 3.36 -10.28 0.77
C HIS A 76 3.66 -9.92 -0.68
N GLU A 77 3.49 -10.90 -1.57
CA GLU A 77 3.63 -10.71 -3.01
C GLU A 77 2.43 -9.92 -3.55
N ILE A 78 2.70 -8.88 -4.33
CA ILE A 78 1.68 -8.03 -4.99
C ILE A 78 1.69 -8.15 -6.51
N LEU A 79 2.75 -8.73 -7.07
CA LEU A 79 2.85 -9.06 -8.49
C LEU A 79 3.69 -10.33 -8.64
N SER A 80 3.20 -11.28 -9.43
CA SER A 80 3.95 -12.45 -9.89
C SER A 80 3.70 -12.62 -11.38
N GLU A 81 4.70 -12.32 -12.19
CA GLU A 81 4.70 -12.50 -13.64
C GLU A 81 5.90 -13.35 -14.05
N ASN A 82 5.91 -13.85 -15.28
CA ASN A 82 7.04 -14.65 -15.76
C ASN A 82 8.35 -13.82 -15.67
N MET A 83 9.29 -14.31 -14.85
CA MET A 83 10.57 -13.69 -14.50
C MET A 83 10.52 -12.40 -13.67
N LYS A 84 9.37 -12.00 -13.11
CA LYS A 84 9.25 -10.80 -12.27
C LYS A 84 8.38 -11.05 -11.06
N ALA A 85 8.79 -10.52 -9.92
CA ALA A 85 7.95 -10.48 -8.73
C ALA A 85 8.08 -9.12 -8.06
N VAL A 86 7.02 -8.68 -7.38
CA VAL A 86 7.05 -7.47 -6.53
C VAL A 86 6.45 -7.81 -5.20
N TYR A 87 7.11 -7.39 -4.13
CA TYR A 87 6.65 -7.57 -2.75
C TYR A 87 6.38 -6.21 -2.11
N ALA A 88 5.23 -6.08 -1.46
CA ALA A 88 5.00 -5.02 -0.49
C ALA A 88 5.58 -5.47 0.86
N VAL A 89 6.38 -4.61 1.47
CA VAL A 89 7.13 -4.91 2.70
C VAL A 89 6.84 -3.82 3.73
N GLU A 90 6.22 -4.19 4.84
CA GLU A 90 6.03 -3.32 6.00
C GLU A 90 7.20 -3.53 6.96
N VAL A 91 7.96 -2.47 7.22
CA VAL A 91 9.02 -2.43 8.22
C VAL A 91 8.51 -1.65 9.42
N LYS A 92 8.43 -2.32 10.57
CA LYS A 92 8.00 -1.72 11.83
C LYS A 92 9.13 -1.66 12.85
N LEU A 93 9.46 -0.46 13.30
CA LEU A 93 10.41 -0.23 14.38
C LEU A 93 9.74 0.66 15.44
N ASN A 94 9.52 0.10 16.63
CA ASN A 94 8.72 0.75 17.68
C ASN A 94 7.28 1.07 17.19
N GLU A 95 6.89 2.35 17.19
CA GLU A 95 5.61 2.84 16.69
C GLU A 95 5.67 3.29 15.23
N ASP A 96 6.87 3.40 14.65
CA ASP A 96 7.06 3.84 13.27
C ASP A 96 6.87 2.68 12.31
N ILE A 97 6.12 2.93 11.24
CA ILE A 97 5.85 2.00 10.15
C ILE A 97 6.30 2.64 8.84
N ILE A 98 7.06 1.91 8.03
CA ILE A 98 7.50 2.32 6.70
C ILE A 98 7.20 1.21 5.71
N ASP A 99 6.50 1.54 4.63
CA ASP A 99 6.25 0.63 3.52
C ASP A 99 7.34 0.75 2.45
N PHE A 100 7.83 -0.41 2.01
CA PHE A 100 8.73 -0.56 0.89
C PHE A 100 8.12 -1.46 -0.19
N TYR A 101 8.59 -1.30 -1.42
CA TYR A 101 8.21 -2.11 -2.57
C TYR A 101 9.47 -2.70 -3.18
N CYS A 102 9.63 -4.01 -3.06
CA CYS A 102 10.81 -4.74 -3.48
C CYS A 102 10.57 -5.38 -4.84
N TYR A 103 11.34 -4.98 -5.85
CA TYR A 103 11.23 -5.44 -7.23
C TYR A 103 12.26 -6.53 -7.49
N MET A 104 11.78 -7.64 -8.02
CA MET A 104 12.56 -8.85 -8.25
C MET A 104 12.59 -9.21 -9.73
N LEU A 105 13.74 -9.67 -10.19
CA LEU A 105 13.96 -10.12 -11.55
C LEU A 105 14.61 -11.51 -11.53
N GLU A 106 14.01 -12.46 -12.25
CA GLU A 106 14.61 -13.75 -12.50
C GLU A 106 15.66 -13.63 -13.62
N THR A 107 16.84 -14.17 -13.38
CA THR A 107 17.94 -14.20 -14.34
C THR A 107 18.41 -15.65 -14.53
N ASN A 108 19.33 -15.87 -15.47
CA ASN A 108 19.95 -17.19 -15.66
C ASN A 108 20.68 -17.70 -14.40
N ASP A 109 21.09 -16.79 -13.50
CA ASP A 109 21.78 -17.10 -12.25
C ASP A 109 20.81 -17.14 -11.04
N GLY A 110 19.50 -17.16 -11.29
CA GLY A 110 18.45 -17.13 -10.28
C GLY A 110 17.85 -15.74 -10.05
N TRP A 111 17.03 -15.64 -9.00
CA TRP A 111 16.34 -14.41 -8.61
C TRP A 111 17.30 -13.36 -8.05
N LYS A 112 17.00 -12.10 -8.34
CA LYS A 112 17.78 -10.94 -7.90
C LYS A 112 16.85 -9.78 -7.54
N ILE A 113 17.29 -8.94 -6.62
CA ILE A 113 16.65 -7.66 -6.29
C ILE A 113 17.06 -6.65 -7.36
N GLU A 114 16.09 -6.16 -8.12
CA GLU A 114 16.28 -5.19 -9.22
C GLU A 114 16.24 -3.74 -8.70
N ALA A 115 15.30 -3.46 -7.79
CA ALA A 115 15.09 -2.14 -7.22
C ALA A 115 14.32 -2.23 -5.90
N VAL A 116 14.52 -1.26 -5.03
CA VAL A 116 13.69 -1.03 -3.84
C VAL A 116 13.13 0.38 -3.90
N ARG A 117 11.83 0.51 -3.63
CA ARG A 117 11.13 1.80 -3.60
C ARG A 117 10.46 2.00 -2.26
N ARG A 118 10.26 3.26 -1.91
CA ARG A 118 9.35 3.70 -0.85
C ARG A 118 8.65 4.96 -1.31
N PHE A 119 7.43 5.17 -0.84
CA PHE A 119 6.75 6.42 -1.09
C PHE A 119 7.22 7.47 -0.08
N LEU A 120 7.88 8.52 -0.55
CA LEU A 120 8.44 9.56 0.30
C LEU A 120 7.88 10.92 -0.09
N LEU A 121 7.32 11.62 0.91
CA LEU A 121 6.86 12.99 0.76
C LEU A 121 7.94 13.99 1.19
N PRO A 122 7.85 15.25 0.75
CA PRO A 122 8.69 16.31 1.31
C PRO A 122 8.58 16.38 2.84
N GLY A 123 9.72 16.59 3.51
CA GLY A 123 9.81 16.56 4.98
C GLY A 123 8.84 17.51 5.70
N PHE A 124 8.47 18.62 5.07
CA PHE A 124 7.53 19.57 5.66
C PHE A 124 6.14 18.96 5.88
N ILE A 125 5.71 17.98 5.07
CA ILE A 125 4.40 17.31 5.23
C ILE A 125 4.32 16.57 6.56
N TYR A 126 5.37 15.82 6.91
CA TYR A 126 5.46 15.14 8.19
C TYR A 126 5.46 16.16 9.35
N SER A 127 6.25 17.24 9.22
CA SER A 127 6.29 18.29 10.25
C SER A 127 4.94 19.00 10.43
N THR A 128 4.17 19.18 9.35
CA THR A 128 2.82 19.75 9.38
C THR A 128 1.87 18.81 10.10
N LYS A 129 1.89 17.51 9.80
CA LYS A 129 1.08 16.50 10.53
C LYS A 129 1.36 16.56 12.03
N ASP A 130 2.63 16.54 12.41
CA ASP A 130 3.03 16.49 13.82
C ASP A 130 2.60 17.77 14.55
N SER A 131 2.84 18.92 13.94
CA SER A 131 2.48 20.22 14.52
C SER A 131 0.97 20.38 14.70
N LEU A 132 0.18 20.04 13.66
CA LEU A 132 -1.27 20.14 13.72
C LEU A 132 -1.88 19.12 14.69
N SER A 133 -1.30 17.93 14.82
CA SER A 133 -1.77 16.89 15.74
C SER A 133 -1.64 17.27 17.23
N GLN A 134 -0.78 18.25 17.55
CA GLN A 134 -0.57 18.73 18.92
C GLN A 134 -1.52 19.87 19.33
N ILE A 135 -2.30 20.41 18.40
CA ILE A 135 -3.22 21.53 18.67
C ILE A 135 -4.58 20.98 19.10
N SER A 136 -5.05 21.35 20.30
CA SER A 136 -6.31 20.85 20.86
C SER A 136 -7.57 21.40 20.19
N ASN A 137 -7.52 22.65 19.70
CA ASN A 137 -8.65 23.34 19.08
C ASN A 137 -8.25 23.86 17.70
N LEU A 138 -8.21 22.95 16.72
CA LEU A 138 -7.96 23.32 15.33
C LEU A 138 -9.12 24.12 14.76
N SER A 139 -8.81 25.09 13.89
CA SER A 139 -9.82 25.69 13.02
C SER A 139 -10.39 24.63 12.07
N SER A 140 -11.55 24.88 11.45
CA SER A 140 -12.12 23.93 10.48
C SER A 140 -11.15 23.62 9.34
N SER A 141 -10.48 24.64 8.81
CA SER A 141 -9.50 24.48 7.72
C SER A 141 -8.26 23.70 8.15
N ASP A 142 -7.72 23.96 9.34
CA ASP A 142 -6.55 23.21 9.83
C ASP A 142 -6.92 21.77 10.17
N GLY A 143 -8.16 21.54 10.62
CA GLY A 143 -8.71 20.21 10.84
C GLY A 143 -8.85 19.41 9.55
N GLU A 144 -9.30 20.03 8.46
CA GLU A 144 -9.36 19.44 7.12
C GLU A 144 -7.95 19.12 6.60
N LEU A 145 -7.03 20.08 6.69
CA LEU A 145 -5.64 19.87 6.30
C LEU A 145 -5.01 18.71 7.09
N LEU A 146 -5.26 18.63 8.41
CA LEU A 146 -4.75 17.54 9.25
C LEU A 146 -5.25 16.16 8.77
N LYS A 147 -6.51 16.05 8.35
CA LYS A 147 -7.06 14.79 7.83
C LYS A 147 -6.35 14.37 6.54
N ILE A 148 -6.14 15.31 5.62
CA ILE A 148 -5.45 15.07 4.35
C ILE A 148 -4.00 14.62 4.59
N VAL A 149 -3.22 15.36 5.39
CA VAL A 149 -1.81 14.99 5.66
C VAL A 149 -1.68 13.71 6.47
N LYS A 150 -2.69 13.34 7.28
CA LYS A 150 -2.75 12.04 7.94
C LYS A 150 -2.85 10.92 6.91
N LEU A 151 -3.80 10.99 5.97
CA LEU A 151 -3.93 9.98 4.91
C LEU A 151 -2.67 9.90 4.03
N LEU A 152 -2.12 11.05 3.62
CA LEU A 152 -0.90 11.10 2.81
C LEU A 152 0.33 10.46 3.47
N THR A 153 0.37 10.38 4.78
CA THR A 153 1.50 9.80 5.52
C THR A 153 1.16 8.49 6.22
N SER A 154 -0.01 7.93 5.92
CA SER A 154 -0.46 6.64 6.46
C SER A 154 0.23 5.48 5.76
N SER A 155 0.34 4.35 6.48
CA SER A 155 0.83 3.11 5.88
C SER A 155 -0.18 2.51 4.91
N ASP A 156 0.26 1.56 4.09
CA ASP A 156 -0.62 0.82 3.17
C ASP A 156 -1.76 0.12 3.91
N ALA A 157 -1.47 -0.46 5.08
CA ALA A 157 -2.47 -1.09 5.92
C ALA A 157 -3.50 -0.08 6.45
N GLU A 158 -3.06 1.11 6.86
CA GLU A 158 -3.96 2.17 7.33
C GLU A 158 -4.85 2.72 6.21
N LEU A 159 -4.31 2.89 4.99
CA LEU A 159 -5.06 3.33 3.82
C LEU A 159 -6.11 2.29 3.41
N LYS A 160 -5.75 1.01 3.35
CA LYS A 160 -6.71 -0.08 3.11
C LYS A 160 -7.83 -0.08 4.16
N ASN A 161 -7.47 0.08 5.43
CA ASN A 161 -8.44 0.17 6.53
C ASN A 161 -9.34 1.41 6.41
N TYR A 162 -8.80 2.56 5.99
CA TYR A 162 -9.57 3.76 5.73
C TYR A 162 -10.60 3.53 4.62
N PHE A 163 -10.17 2.93 3.50
CA PHE A 163 -11.06 2.56 2.40
C PHE A 163 -12.19 1.64 2.88
N GLN A 164 -11.86 0.55 3.58
CA GLN A 164 -12.86 -0.41 4.07
C GLN A 164 -13.88 0.22 5.02
N LYS A 165 -13.45 1.14 5.90
CA LYS A 165 -14.36 1.85 6.81
C LYS A 165 -15.34 2.77 6.09
N ASN A 166 -14.96 3.30 4.92
CA ASN A 166 -15.75 4.26 4.14
C ASN A 166 -16.26 3.67 2.82
N VAL A 167 -16.25 2.34 2.67
CA VAL A 167 -16.49 1.65 1.39
C VAL A 167 -17.81 2.07 0.72
N ASN A 168 -18.87 2.27 1.51
CA ASN A 168 -20.17 2.68 0.98
C ASN A 168 -20.12 4.06 0.32
N ASP A 169 -19.33 4.99 0.87
CA ASP A 169 -19.22 6.34 0.36
C ASP A 169 -18.33 6.39 -0.89
N PHE A 170 -17.29 5.56 -0.96
CA PHE A 170 -16.54 5.33 -2.20
C PHE A 170 -17.43 4.81 -3.34
N TYR A 171 -18.30 3.82 -3.09
CA TYR A 171 -19.24 3.34 -4.11
C TYR A 171 -20.29 4.39 -4.50
N LYS A 172 -20.82 5.16 -3.54
CA LYS A 172 -21.72 6.29 -3.86
C LYS A 172 -21.05 7.33 -4.74
N LEU A 173 -19.77 7.62 -4.50
CA LEU A 173 -19.02 8.57 -5.30
C LEU A 173 -18.94 8.12 -6.77
N VAL A 174 -18.70 6.83 -7.02
CA VAL A 174 -18.74 6.28 -8.39
C VAL A 174 -20.11 6.46 -9.04
N LEU A 175 -21.20 6.16 -8.32
CA LEU A 175 -22.56 6.36 -8.84
C LEU A 175 -22.84 7.83 -9.18
N TYR A 176 -22.46 8.77 -8.31
CA TYR A 176 -22.65 10.19 -8.59
C TYR A 176 -21.80 10.71 -9.75
N LEU A 177 -20.63 10.11 -10.00
CA LEU A 177 -19.82 10.41 -11.18
C LEU A 177 -20.50 9.93 -12.46
N GLU A 178 -21.16 8.77 -12.44
CA GLU A 178 -21.94 8.25 -13.57
C GLU A 178 -23.19 9.10 -13.83
N ASP A 179 -23.83 9.60 -12.77
CA ASP A 179 -25.03 10.45 -12.84
C ASP A 179 -24.72 11.95 -13.08
N GLU A 180 -23.45 12.34 -13.16
CA GLU A 180 -22.97 13.73 -13.28
C GLU A 180 -23.50 14.68 -12.17
N ASP A 181 -23.69 14.18 -10.94
CA ASP A 181 -24.20 14.96 -9.80
C ASP A 181 -23.08 15.75 -9.08
N GLU A 182 -22.65 16.87 -9.70
CA GLU A 182 -21.53 17.70 -9.24
C GLU A 182 -21.59 18.06 -7.75
N LYS A 183 -22.79 18.37 -7.23
CA LYS A 183 -22.97 18.78 -5.84
C LYS A 183 -22.65 17.64 -4.88
N ASN A 184 -23.19 16.46 -5.16
CA ASN A 184 -22.98 15.31 -4.29
C ASN A 184 -21.58 14.72 -4.45
N ILE A 185 -20.96 14.83 -5.63
CA ILE A 185 -19.54 14.55 -5.86
C ILE A 185 -18.69 15.40 -4.91
N GLN A 186 -18.85 16.73 -4.93
CA GLN A 186 -18.00 17.61 -4.12
C GLN A 186 -18.16 17.36 -2.61
N ASN A 187 -19.38 17.09 -2.15
CA ASN A 187 -19.62 16.77 -0.74
C ASN A 187 -18.89 15.48 -0.33
N LEU A 188 -18.98 14.41 -1.14
CA LEU A 188 -18.30 13.15 -0.83
C LEU A 188 -16.78 13.25 -0.92
N LEU A 189 -16.24 14.01 -1.88
CA LEU A 189 -14.79 14.25 -1.94
C LEU A 189 -14.27 14.89 -0.65
N ASN A 190 -14.98 15.89 -0.12
CA ASN A 190 -14.63 16.54 1.15
C ASN A 190 -14.75 15.58 2.34
N GLU A 191 -15.82 14.77 2.40
CA GLU A 191 -16.02 13.79 3.48
C GLU A 191 -14.93 12.70 3.48
N LEU A 192 -14.54 12.23 2.30
CA LEU A 192 -13.51 11.22 2.08
C LEU A 192 -12.08 11.79 2.07
N ASN A 193 -11.92 13.11 2.18
CA ASN A 193 -10.62 13.79 2.09
C ASN A 193 -9.85 13.41 0.81
N ILE A 194 -10.59 13.33 -0.31
CA ILE A 194 -10.04 13.11 -1.65
C ILE A 194 -9.91 14.47 -2.31
N ASP A 195 -8.69 14.80 -2.74
CA ASP A 195 -8.34 16.08 -3.36
C ASP A 195 -8.91 16.20 -4.77
N ALA A 196 -8.80 15.13 -5.56
CA ALA A 196 -9.24 15.15 -6.95
C ALA A 196 -9.81 13.81 -7.42
N VAL A 197 -10.69 13.88 -8.41
CA VAL A 197 -11.18 12.74 -9.18
C VAL A 197 -10.95 12.99 -10.66
N PHE A 198 -10.42 11.99 -11.38
CA PHE A 198 -10.16 12.11 -12.81
C PHE A 198 -10.16 10.74 -13.51
N MET A 199 -10.28 10.79 -14.83
CA MET A 199 -10.09 9.65 -15.73
C MET A 199 -8.87 9.93 -16.61
N ASP A 200 -7.90 9.02 -16.66
CA ASP A 200 -6.70 9.14 -17.51
C ASP A 200 -6.93 8.37 -18.82
N ASP A 201 -6.78 9.03 -19.96
CA ASP A 201 -6.92 8.43 -21.30
C ASP A 201 -5.97 7.24 -21.53
N LYS A 202 -4.87 7.15 -20.78
CA LYS A 202 -3.94 6.00 -20.82
C LYS A 202 -4.51 4.76 -20.13
N PHE A 203 -5.46 4.94 -19.23
CA PHE A 203 -6.12 3.90 -18.45
C PHE A 203 -7.64 4.03 -18.64
N PRO A 204 -8.15 3.88 -19.87
CA PRO A 204 -9.57 4.02 -20.16
C PRO A 204 -10.37 3.09 -19.26
N GLY A 205 -11.49 3.59 -18.72
CA GLY A 205 -12.36 2.85 -17.81
C GLY A 205 -11.88 2.80 -16.35
N CYS A 206 -10.80 3.50 -16.00
CA CYS A 206 -10.40 3.73 -14.62
C CYS A 206 -10.82 5.11 -14.12
N ILE A 207 -11.38 5.17 -12.90
CA ILE A 207 -11.66 6.41 -12.18
C ILE A 207 -10.65 6.53 -11.04
N PHE A 208 -9.77 7.51 -11.11
CA PHE A 208 -8.76 7.78 -10.08
C PHE A 208 -9.32 8.75 -9.05
N LEU A 209 -9.15 8.40 -7.78
CA LEU A 209 -9.44 9.21 -6.60
C LEU A 209 -8.12 9.52 -5.90
N GLN A 210 -7.62 10.73 -6.09
CA GLN A 210 -6.34 11.18 -5.57
C GLN A 210 -6.51 11.76 -4.16
N ILE A 211 -5.78 11.20 -3.19
CA ILE A 211 -5.74 11.74 -1.82
C ILE A 211 -4.92 13.04 -1.80
N GLY A 212 -3.85 13.09 -2.59
CA GLY A 212 -3.07 14.29 -2.84
C GLY A 212 -1.84 14.01 -3.70
N ALA A 213 -1.23 15.09 -4.19
CA ALA A 213 -0.05 15.05 -5.05
C ALA A 213 1.00 16.09 -4.63
N PHE A 214 2.27 15.71 -4.77
CA PHE A 214 3.43 16.59 -4.61
C PHE A 214 4.42 16.35 -5.75
N ASP A 215 4.51 17.31 -6.67
CA ASP A 215 5.28 17.19 -7.91
C ASP A 215 4.86 15.94 -8.71
N LYS A 216 5.69 14.90 -8.76
CA LYS A 216 5.40 13.64 -9.47
C LYS A 216 4.92 12.52 -8.56
N THR A 217 4.88 12.79 -7.26
CA THR A 217 4.52 11.82 -6.24
C THR A 217 3.03 11.96 -5.90
N GLU A 218 2.25 10.91 -6.12
CA GLU A 218 0.81 10.91 -5.85
C GLU A 218 0.35 9.56 -5.30
N MET A 219 -0.72 9.56 -4.52
CA MET A 219 -1.35 8.34 -4.05
C MET A 219 -2.87 8.47 -4.02
N GLY A 220 -3.52 7.32 -4.00
CA GLY A 220 -4.95 7.27 -3.73
C GLY A 220 -5.54 5.92 -4.07
N TYR A 221 -6.78 5.97 -4.55
CA TYR A 221 -7.53 4.80 -4.95
C TYR A 221 -7.92 4.90 -6.41
N PHE A 222 -8.16 3.79 -7.08
CA PHE A 222 -8.88 3.82 -8.35
C PHE A 222 -9.92 2.71 -8.44
N TYR A 223 -11.00 3.01 -9.16
CA TYR A 223 -12.04 2.05 -9.52
C TYR A 223 -11.86 1.61 -10.97
N SER A 224 -12.05 0.31 -11.22
CA SER A 224 -11.90 -0.35 -12.52
C SER A 224 -13.26 -0.80 -13.07
N GLY A 225 -13.70 -0.19 -14.16
CA GLY A 225 -14.90 -0.61 -14.89
C GLY A 225 -14.72 -1.93 -15.66
N GLU A 226 -15.80 -2.45 -16.25
CA GLU A 226 -15.80 -3.78 -16.92
C GLU A 226 -14.87 -3.90 -18.15
N SER A 227 -14.40 -2.78 -18.70
CA SER A 227 -13.48 -2.75 -19.85
C SER A 227 -12.23 -1.91 -19.56
N SER A 228 -11.83 -1.82 -18.30
CA SER A 228 -10.72 -0.96 -17.92
C SER A 228 -9.37 -1.50 -18.36
N SER A 229 -8.47 -0.62 -18.80
CA SER A 229 -7.05 -0.95 -18.95
C SER A 229 -6.29 -0.51 -17.70
N LEU A 230 -5.93 -1.48 -16.84
CA LEU A 230 -5.28 -1.20 -15.57
C LEU A 230 -3.85 -0.63 -15.75
N PRO A 231 -3.43 0.30 -14.87
CA PRO A 231 -2.03 0.67 -14.78
C PRO A 231 -1.17 -0.53 -14.37
N LYS A 232 0.07 -0.56 -14.86
CA LYS A 232 1.04 -1.61 -14.53
C LYS A 232 2.00 -1.14 -13.45
N ILE A 233 2.28 -2.02 -12.50
CA ILE A 233 3.32 -1.78 -11.48
C ILE A 233 4.68 -1.65 -12.18
N SER A 234 5.44 -0.64 -11.79
CA SER A 234 6.81 -0.43 -12.27
C SER A 234 7.59 0.41 -11.27
N PRO A 235 8.91 0.22 -11.15
CA PRO A 235 9.71 0.98 -10.19
C PRO A 235 9.83 2.48 -10.53
N ASN A 236 9.39 2.92 -11.70
CA ASN A 236 9.62 4.29 -12.22
C ASN A 236 8.34 5.12 -12.40
N ARG A 237 7.18 4.60 -11.98
CA ARG A 237 5.91 5.33 -12.02
C ARG A 237 4.96 4.79 -10.96
N PHE A 238 4.07 3.85 -11.31
CA PHE A 238 3.19 3.17 -10.36
C PHE A 238 3.98 2.17 -9.52
N ILE A 239 4.56 2.63 -8.41
CA ILE A 239 5.45 1.80 -7.59
C ILE A 239 4.69 0.80 -6.71
N TYR A 240 3.39 1.01 -6.53
CA TYR A 240 2.51 0.15 -5.77
C TYR A 240 1.12 0.20 -6.37
N ILE A 241 0.53 -0.97 -6.62
CA ILE A 241 -0.88 -1.17 -6.93
C ILE A 241 -1.30 -2.44 -6.22
N GLU A 242 -2.41 -2.40 -5.50
CA GLU A 242 -2.98 -3.62 -4.90
C GLU A 242 -4.50 -3.54 -4.89
N GLU A 243 -5.16 -4.65 -5.21
CA GLU A 243 -6.61 -4.75 -5.12
C GLU A 243 -7.03 -4.85 -3.65
N ILE A 244 -7.91 -3.96 -3.20
CA ILE A 244 -8.42 -3.93 -1.82
C ILE A 244 -9.77 -4.65 -1.74
N LEU A 245 -10.59 -4.48 -2.78
CA LEU A 245 -11.89 -5.12 -3.01
C LEU A 245 -12.08 -5.29 -4.52
N PRO A 246 -13.02 -6.16 -4.97
CA PRO A 246 -13.30 -6.30 -6.39
C PRO A 246 -13.45 -4.96 -7.10
N LYS A 247 -12.62 -4.72 -8.12
CA LYS A 247 -12.55 -3.49 -8.93
C LYS A 247 -11.94 -2.26 -8.24
N TRP A 248 -11.56 -2.33 -6.97
CA TRP A 248 -11.00 -1.21 -6.21
C TRP A 248 -9.55 -1.47 -5.84
N TYR A 249 -8.71 -0.51 -6.16
CA TYR A 249 -7.28 -0.60 -5.97
C TYR A 249 -6.75 0.58 -5.18
N ILE A 250 -5.73 0.36 -4.36
CA ILE A 250 -4.85 1.41 -3.85
C ILE A 250 -3.69 1.58 -4.84
N TYR A 251 -3.19 2.80 -4.99
CA TYR A 251 -2.00 3.06 -5.79
C TYR A 251 -1.08 4.10 -5.16
N LYS A 252 0.21 4.02 -5.51
CA LYS A 252 1.22 5.05 -5.27
C LYS A 252 2.10 5.26 -6.49
N ILE A 253 2.42 6.51 -6.80
CA ILE A 253 3.27 6.95 -7.90
C ILE A 253 4.42 7.80 -7.38
N ILE A 254 5.58 7.72 -8.06
CA ILE A 254 6.73 8.62 -7.93
C ILE A 254 7.23 9.10 -9.30
#